data_AF-A0A6A9SE75-F1
#
_entry.id   AF-A0A6A9SE75-F1
#
_cell.length_a   1.000
_cell.length_b   1.000
_cell.length_c   1.000
_cell.angle_alpha   90.00
_cell.angle_beta   90.00
_cell.angle_gamma   90.00
#
_symmetry.space_group_name_H-M   'P 1'
#
loop_
_entity.id
_entity.type
_entity.pdbx_description
1 polymer ?
#
loop_
_entity_poly.entity_id
_entity_poly.type
_entity_poly.pdbx_seq_one_letter_code
_entity_poly.pdbx_strand_id
1 'polypeptide(L)'
;MDHEDSSHSDRDTEPELPSMPCDACEVALQSPERHALSFLLLDELTAPMLGCDDHLQRFASICGYTTAETAELLDHRPAGGVHCPSCGLAANTPHQALVPVEDGAVAVLACPEHQSELITRFQTGLDARHQITTQLETAESHDVL
;
A
#
# COMPACT_ATOMS: atom_id res chain seq x y z
N MET A 1 -13.51 39.17 39.91
CA MET A 1 -13.13 37.78 40.24
C MET A 1 -13.74 36.96 39.14
N ASP A 2 -12.98 36.93 38.07
CA ASP A 2 -13.39 36.63 36.71
C ASP A 2 -13.32 35.13 36.49
N HIS A 3 -14.34 34.59 35.82
CA HIS A 3 -14.48 33.16 35.55
C HIS A 3 -13.38 32.69 34.61
N GLU A 4 -12.57 31.73 35.07
CA GLU A 4 -11.62 30.97 34.27
C GLU A 4 -12.37 30.08 33.29
N ASP A 5 -12.58 30.58 32.07
CA ASP A 5 -12.94 29.79 30.90
C ASP A 5 -11.65 29.21 30.29
N SER A 6 -11.12 28.17 30.92
CA SER A 6 -10.04 27.36 30.35
C SER A 6 -10.65 26.27 29.48
N SER A 7 -11.24 26.68 28.36
CA SER A 7 -11.64 25.80 27.28
C SER A 7 -10.38 25.30 26.54
N HIS A 8 -9.76 24.25 27.07
CA HIS A 8 -8.72 23.49 26.35
C HIS A 8 -9.40 22.77 25.18
N SER A 9 -9.40 23.43 24.01
CA SER A 9 -9.66 22.75 22.75
C SER A 9 -8.43 21.90 22.41
N ASP A 10 -8.45 20.63 22.79
CA ASP A 10 -7.68 19.58 22.11
C ASP A 10 -8.18 19.55 20.66
N ARG A 11 -7.60 20.40 19.81
CA ARG A 11 -7.87 20.40 18.37
C ARG A 11 -7.14 19.18 17.82
N ASP A 12 -7.94 18.22 17.38
CA ASP A 12 -7.60 17.10 16.51
C ASP A 12 -6.22 17.24 15.88
N THR A 13 -5.25 16.47 16.39
CA THR A 13 -4.06 16.15 15.61
C THR A 13 -4.57 15.31 14.44
N GLU A 14 -4.80 15.93 13.29
CA GLU A 14 -4.93 15.20 12.03
C GLU A 14 -3.74 14.24 11.95
N PRO A 15 -3.96 12.94 11.66
CA PRO A 15 -2.86 12.01 11.55
C PRO A 15 -1.93 12.49 10.44
N GLU A 16 -0.81 13.11 10.84
CA GLU A 16 0.22 13.57 9.92
C GLU A 16 0.71 12.34 9.16
N LEU A 17 0.42 12.29 7.86
CA LEU A 17 1.00 11.28 6.98
C LEU A 17 2.53 11.40 7.09
N PRO A 18 3.26 10.29 7.15
CA PRO A 18 4.72 10.35 7.19
C PRO A 18 5.22 11.14 5.99
N SER A 19 6.22 12.00 6.22
CA SER A 19 6.82 12.80 5.16
C SER A 19 7.36 11.88 4.07
N MET A 20 6.77 12.00 2.89
CA MET A 20 7.06 11.15 1.74
C MET A 20 7.68 11.99 0.62
N PRO A 21 8.81 11.56 0.02
CA PRO A 21 9.44 12.29 -1.07
C PRO A 21 8.61 12.38 -2.37
N CYS A 22 7.70 11.41 -2.60
CA CYS A 22 6.87 11.38 -3.81
C CYS A 22 5.61 12.27 -3.69
N ASP A 23 5.64 13.44 -4.33
CA ASP A 23 4.52 14.38 -4.38
C ASP A 23 3.22 13.73 -4.94
N ALA A 24 3.33 12.85 -5.93
CA ALA A 24 2.16 12.20 -6.54
C ALA A 24 1.44 11.26 -5.56
N CYS A 25 2.21 10.53 -4.74
CA CYS A 25 1.64 9.70 -3.68
C CYS A 25 1.07 10.55 -2.55
N GLU A 26 1.72 11.66 -2.18
CA GLU A 26 1.18 12.60 -1.19
C GLU A 26 -0.19 13.12 -1.61
N VAL A 27 -0.31 13.59 -2.86
CA VAL A 27 -1.59 14.07 -3.43
C VAL A 27 -2.65 12.96 -3.44
N ALA A 28 -2.29 11.76 -3.87
CA ALA A 28 -3.22 10.62 -3.93
C ALA A 28 -3.76 10.22 -2.54
N LEU A 29 -2.94 10.33 -1.50
CA LEU A 29 -3.31 9.97 -0.13
C LEU A 29 -4.09 11.08 0.59
N GLN A 30 -3.81 12.35 0.29
CA GLN A 30 -4.51 13.50 0.87
C GLN A 30 -5.91 13.70 0.26
N SER A 31 -6.11 13.31 -1.01
CA SER A 31 -7.38 13.45 -1.72
C SER A 31 -7.85 12.11 -2.30
N PRO A 32 -8.35 11.19 -1.45
CA PRO A 32 -8.84 9.88 -1.89
C PRO A 32 -10.19 10.03 -2.60
N GLU A 33 -10.19 10.56 -3.82
CA GLU A 33 -11.36 10.50 -4.69
C GLU A 33 -11.59 9.04 -5.11
N ARG A 34 -12.86 8.64 -5.28
CA ARG A 34 -13.21 7.28 -5.71
C ARG A 34 -12.59 6.87 -7.06
N HIS A 35 -12.14 7.83 -7.86
CA HIS A 35 -11.47 7.62 -9.13
C HIS A 35 -9.95 7.41 -9.03
N ALA A 36 -9.36 7.64 -7.85
CA ALA A 36 -7.94 7.39 -7.57
C ALA A 36 -7.69 5.97 -6.98
N LEU A 37 -8.74 5.14 -6.90
CA LEU A 37 -8.65 3.79 -6.36
C LEU A 37 -8.21 2.82 -7.45
N SER A 38 -7.08 2.17 -7.22
CA SER A 38 -6.67 0.97 -7.96
C SER A 38 -7.06 -0.27 -7.18
N PHE A 39 -7.24 -1.41 -7.85
CA PHE A 39 -7.53 -2.69 -7.22
C PHE A 39 -6.37 -3.65 -7.48
N LEU A 40 -5.76 -4.14 -6.41
CA LEU A 40 -4.77 -5.21 -6.51
C LEU A 40 -5.49 -6.55 -6.49
N LEU A 41 -5.25 -7.35 -7.52
CA LEU A 41 -5.52 -8.78 -7.56
C LEU A 41 -4.22 -9.53 -7.23
N LEU A 42 -4.23 -10.26 -6.11
CA LEU A 42 -3.11 -11.08 -5.68
C LEU A 42 -3.60 -12.48 -5.32
N ASP A 43 -3.35 -13.48 -6.16
CA ASP A 43 -4.02 -14.79 -6.10
C ASP A 43 -5.56 -14.59 -6.03
N GLU A 44 -6.20 -15.11 -4.97
CA GLU A 44 -7.65 -14.94 -4.70
C GLU A 44 -7.99 -13.63 -3.95
N LEU A 45 -6.98 -12.83 -3.58
CA LEU A 45 -7.17 -11.61 -2.81
C LEU A 45 -7.45 -10.43 -3.73
N THR A 46 -8.47 -9.66 -3.37
CA THR A 46 -8.79 -8.40 -4.03
C THR A 46 -8.88 -7.28 -3.00
N ALA A 47 -8.04 -6.25 -3.14
CA ALA A 47 -8.04 -5.11 -2.24
C ALA A 47 -8.00 -3.78 -2.99
N PRO A 48 -8.82 -2.79 -2.60
CA PRO A 48 -8.64 -1.42 -3.06
C PRO A 48 -7.36 -0.82 -2.45
N MET A 49 -6.64 -0.04 -3.26
CA MET A 49 -5.34 0.53 -2.96
C MET A 49 -5.30 1.99 -3.41
N LEU A 50 -4.54 2.81 -2.70
CA LEU A 50 -4.25 4.21 -3.06
C LEU A 50 -2.74 4.42 -3.15
N GLY A 51 -2.31 5.17 -4.15
CA GLY A 51 -0.91 5.51 -4.42
C GLY A 51 -0.81 6.05 -5.84
N CYS A 52 0.37 6.51 -6.25
CA CYS A 52 0.59 6.79 -7.67
C CYS A 52 0.81 5.49 -8.45
N ASP A 53 0.58 5.53 -9.77
CA ASP A 53 0.67 4.36 -10.65
C ASP A 53 2.03 3.64 -10.54
N ASP A 54 3.13 4.40 -10.44
CA ASP A 54 4.48 3.85 -10.34
C ASP A 54 4.68 3.02 -9.07
N HIS A 55 4.29 3.56 -7.90
CA HIS A 55 4.46 2.87 -6.62
C HIS A 55 3.45 1.75 -6.43
N LEU A 56 2.24 1.88 -6.98
CA LEU A 56 1.29 0.77 -7.06
C LEU A 56 1.89 -0.36 -7.90
N GLN A 57 2.36 -0.08 -9.12
CA GLN A 57 2.95 -1.08 -10.01
C GLN A 57 4.18 -1.74 -9.39
N ARG A 58 5.00 -0.96 -8.68
CA ARG A 58 6.15 -1.46 -7.91
C ARG A 58 5.68 -2.42 -6.82
N PHE A 59 4.65 -2.06 -6.06
CA PHE A 59 4.06 -2.91 -5.03
C PHE A 59 3.57 -4.24 -5.62
N ALA A 60 2.77 -4.19 -6.69
CA ALA A 60 2.27 -5.38 -7.37
C ALA A 60 3.42 -6.26 -7.89
N SER A 61 4.43 -5.66 -8.52
CA SER A 61 5.62 -6.39 -9.00
C SER A 61 6.38 -7.08 -7.87
N ILE A 62 6.49 -6.46 -6.69
CA ILE A 62 7.16 -7.05 -5.53
C ILE A 62 6.34 -8.20 -4.96
N CYS A 63 5.03 -8.04 -4.81
CA CYS A 63 4.14 -9.15 -4.44
C CYS A 63 4.20 -10.30 -5.46
N GLY A 64 4.48 -9.99 -6.73
CA GLY A 64 4.75 -10.93 -7.82
C GLY A 64 5.78 -12.02 -7.51
N TYR A 65 6.77 -11.74 -6.65
CA TYR A 65 7.78 -12.73 -6.27
C TYR A 65 7.26 -13.82 -5.32
N THR A 66 6.09 -13.63 -4.71
CA THR A 66 5.53 -14.50 -3.65
C THR A 66 4.10 -14.99 -3.94
N THR A 67 3.63 -14.81 -5.17
CA THR A 67 2.37 -15.34 -5.68
C THR A 67 2.65 -16.47 -6.67
N ALA A 68 1.72 -17.42 -6.75
CA ALA A 68 1.79 -18.51 -7.73
C ALA A 68 1.01 -18.18 -9.01
N GLU A 69 0.01 -17.30 -8.93
CA GLU A 69 -0.88 -16.97 -10.05
C GLU A 69 -0.64 -15.55 -10.56
N THR A 70 -1.37 -14.58 -10.00
CA THR A 70 -1.49 -13.23 -10.54
C THR A 70 -1.17 -12.20 -9.47
N ALA A 71 -0.32 -11.24 -9.80
CA ALA A 71 -0.18 -9.96 -9.13
C ALA A 71 -0.47 -8.85 -10.15
N GLU A 72 -1.73 -8.44 -10.26
CA GLU A 72 -2.20 -7.49 -11.27
C GLU A 72 -2.90 -6.30 -10.62
N LEU A 73 -2.67 -5.11 -11.19
CA LEU A 73 -3.43 -3.92 -10.83
C LEU A 73 -4.51 -3.65 -11.86
N LEU A 74 -5.69 -3.33 -11.34
CA LEU A 74 -6.82 -2.92 -12.14
C LEU A 74 -7.17 -1.46 -11.83
N ASP A 75 -7.25 -0.64 -12.88
CA ASP A 75 -7.75 0.74 -12.80
C ASP A 75 -9.28 0.80 -12.78
N HIS A 76 -9.93 -0.36 -12.71
CA HIS A 76 -11.36 -0.51 -12.67
C HIS A 76 -11.75 -1.53 -11.61
N ARG A 77 -12.99 -1.40 -11.14
CA ARG A 77 -13.52 -2.35 -10.16
C ARG A 77 -13.65 -3.75 -10.80
N PRO A 78 -13.10 -4.80 -10.18
CA PRO A 78 -13.15 -6.15 -10.73
C PRO A 78 -14.59 -6.64 -10.93
N ALA A 79 -14.79 -7.45 -11.96
CA ALA A 79 -16.06 -8.13 -12.21
C ALA A 79 -16.34 -9.11 -11.06
N GLY A 80 -17.44 -8.93 -10.34
CA GLY A 80 -17.72 -9.63 -9.07
C GLY A 80 -17.50 -8.78 -7.82
N GLY A 81 -16.81 -7.65 -7.96
CA GLY A 81 -16.54 -6.70 -6.89
C GLY A 81 -15.48 -7.21 -5.91
N VAL A 82 -15.40 -6.57 -4.76
CA VAL A 82 -14.50 -6.97 -3.68
C VAL A 82 -15.23 -8.01 -2.82
N HIS A 83 -14.68 -9.21 -2.72
CA HIS A 83 -15.33 -10.35 -2.03
C HIS A 83 -15.51 -10.14 -0.52
N CYS A 84 -14.68 -9.29 0.08
CA CYS A 84 -14.77 -8.95 1.49
C CYS A 84 -15.65 -7.70 1.72
N PRO A 85 -16.77 -7.81 2.46
CA PRO A 85 -17.61 -6.65 2.78
C PRO A 85 -16.84 -5.55 3.50
N SER A 86 -15.92 -5.91 4.39
CA SER A 86 -15.08 -4.98 5.14
C SER A 86 -14.12 -4.21 4.23
N CYS A 87 -13.51 -4.84 3.23
CA CYS A 87 -12.70 -4.12 2.24
C CYS A 87 -13.54 -3.12 1.43
N GLY A 88 -14.82 -3.43 1.17
CA GLY A 88 -15.77 -2.47 0.56
C GLY A 88 -16.08 -1.25 1.45
N LEU A 89 -15.95 -1.38 2.77
CA LEU A 89 -16.16 -0.30 3.74
C LEU A 89 -14.86 0.44 4.09
N ALA A 90 -13.69 -0.12 3.77
CA ALA A 90 -12.39 0.40 4.18
C ALA A 90 -12.09 1.80 3.62
N ALA A 91 -12.59 2.14 2.43
CA ALA A 91 -12.50 3.52 1.90
C ALA A 91 -13.20 4.57 2.79
N ASN A 92 -14.04 4.14 3.73
CA ASN A 92 -14.72 5.00 4.70
C ASN A 92 -14.27 4.71 6.15
N THR A 93 -13.24 3.87 6.34
CA THR A 93 -12.76 3.45 7.67
C THR A 93 -11.39 4.09 7.94
N PRO A 94 -11.16 4.70 9.11
CA PRO A 94 -9.94 5.46 9.38
C PRO A 94 -8.65 4.62 9.53
N HIS A 95 -8.74 3.29 9.57
CA HIS A 95 -7.59 2.40 9.80
C HIS A 95 -7.01 1.84 8.48
N GLN A 96 -6.51 2.72 7.64
CA GLN A 96 -5.74 2.35 6.45
C GLN A 96 -4.27 2.06 6.83
N ALA A 97 -3.72 0.95 6.36
CA ALA A 97 -2.30 0.65 6.53
C ALA A 97 -1.51 1.31 5.39
N LEU A 98 -0.57 2.19 5.76
CA LEU A 98 0.34 2.84 4.82
C LEU A 98 1.63 2.03 4.72
N VAL A 99 1.93 1.51 3.53
CA VAL A 99 3.09 0.67 3.25
C VAL A 99 4.10 1.46 2.42
N PRO A 100 5.31 1.74 2.95
CA PRO A 100 6.33 2.45 2.20
C PRO A 100 6.84 1.61 1.02
N VAL A 101 6.96 2.26 -0.14
CA VAL A 101 7.46 1.66 -1.38
C VAL A 101 8.51 2.60 -1.94
N GLU A 102 9.77 2.33 -1.63
CA GLU A 102 10.91 3.17 -2.05
C GLU A 102 10.75 4.62 -1.56
N ASP A 103 10.62 5.59 -2.47
CA ASP A 103 10.41 7.00 -2.19
C ASP A 103 8.92 7.40 -2.12
N GLY A 104 8.02 6.42 -2.28
CA GLY A 104 6.58 6.56 -2.20
C GLY A 104 5.94 5.70 -1.10
N ALA A 105 4.62 5.62 -1.10
CA ALA A 105 3.89 4.65 -0.30
C ALA A 105 2.53 4.32 -0.92
N VAL A 106 1.99 3.19 -0.48
CA VAL A 106 0.69 2.67 -0.90
C VAL A 106 -0.17 2.48 0.33
N ALA A 107 -1.39 3.03 0.34
CA ALA A 107 -2.37 2.73 1.36
C ALA A 107 -3.23 1.53 0.95
N VAL A 108 -3.33 0.54 1.83
CA VAL A 108 -4.11 -0.68 1.63
C VAL A 108 -5.46 -0.51 2.30
N LEU A 109 -6.52 -0.38 1.50
CA LEU A 109 -7.90 -0.20 1.98
C LEU A 109 -8.60 -1.56 2.10
N ALA A 110 -8.09 -2.41 2.99
CA ALA A 110 -8.64 -3.74 3.20
C ALA A 110 -9.07 -3.95 4.66
N CYS A 111 -9.70 -5.09 4.96
CA CYS A 111 -9.86 -5.50 6.36
C CYS A 111 -8.50 -5.90 6.96
N PRO A 112 -8.35 -5.91 8.30
CA PRO A 112 -7.05 -6.17 8.95
C PRO A 112 -6.38 -7.49 8.53
N GLU A 113 -7.17 -8.53 8.25
CA GLU A 113 -6.69 -9.82 7.77
C GLU A 113 -6.05 -9.69 6.38
N HIS A 114 -6.77 -9.11 5.42
CA HIS A 114 -6.25 -8.88 4.07
C HIS A 114 -5.10 -7.87 4.06
N GLN A 115 -5.13 -6.84 4.90
CA GLN A 115 -4.00 -5.91 5.06
C GLN A 115 -2.75 -6.68 5.48
N SER A 116 -2.86 -7.51 6.53
CA SER A 116 -1.72 -8.27 7.06
C SER A 116 -1.16 -9.24 6.03
N GLU A 117 -2.03 -9.94 5.30
CA GLU A 117 -1.61 -10.86 4.24
C GLU A 117 -0.88 -10.13 3.11
N LEU A 118 -1.44 -9.03 2.59
CA LEU A 118 -0.81 -8.23 1.53
C LEU A 118 0.54 -7.65 1.96
N ILE A 119 0.63 -7.13 3.19
CA ILE A 119 1.88 -6.60 3.75
C ILE A 119 2.93 -7.71 3.88
N THR A 120 2.51 -8.90 4.34
CA THR A 120 3.41 -10.05 4.47
C THR A 120 3.93 -10.50 3.12
N ARG A 121 3.07 -10.56 2.09
CA ARG A 121 3.48 -10.90 0.71
C ARG A 121 4.46 -9.88 0.14
N PHE A 122 4.21 -8.59 0.37
CA PHE A 122 5.10 -7.52 -0.05
C PHE A 122 6.48 -7.62 0.62
N GLN A 123 6.52 -7.76 1.94
CA GLN A 123 7.78 -7.91 2.69
C GLN A 123 8.56 -9.15 2.26
N THR A 124 7.88 -10.30 2.15
CA THR A 124 8.51 -11.54 1.67
C THR A 124 9.01 -11.36 0.22
N GLY A 125 8.30 -10.58 -0.61
CA GLY A 125 8.73 -10.25 -1.96
C GLY A 125 9.98 -9.38 -2.02
N LEU A 126 10.13 -8.43 -1.08
CA LEU A 126 11.35 -7.65 -0.94
C LEU A 126 12.55 -8.54 -0.60
N ASP A 127 12.37 -9.49 0.33
CA ASP A 127 13.41 -10.44 0.72
C ASP A 127 13.80 -11.34 -0.46
N ALA A 128 12.81 -11.88 -1.19
CA ALA A 128 13.05 -12.69 -2.38
C ALA A 128 13.81 -11.91 -3.46
N ARG A 129 13.39 -10.68 -3.75
CA ARG A 129 14.09 -9.80 -4.71
C ARG A 129 15.53 -9.56 -4.28
N HIS A 130 15.78 -9.25 -3.01
CA HIS A 130 17.12 -9.01 -2.49
C HIS A 130 18.03 -10.24 -2.64
N GLN A 131 17.51 -11.44 -2.37
CA GLN A 131 18.26 -12.69 -2.55
C GLN A 131 18.59 -12.95 -4.01
N ILE A 132 17.67 -12.69 -4.94
CA ILE A 132 17.91 -12.84 -6.39
C ILE A 132 18.99 -11.86 -6.85
N THR A 133 18.88 -10.58 -6.49
CA THR A 133 19.88 -9.56 -6.86
C THR A 133 21.27 -9.91 -6.32
N THR A 134 21.36 -10.30 -5.05
CA THR A 134 22.63 -10.68 -4.41
C THR A 134 23.27 -11.88 -5.10
N GLN A 135 22.47 -12.89 -5.47
CA GLN A 135 22.99 -14.06 -6.18
C GLN A 135 23.53 -13.70 -7.57
N LEU A 136 22.83 -12.83 -8.31
CA LEU A 136 23.28 -12.35 -9.62
C LEU A 136 24.61 -11.60 -9.51
N GLU A 137 24.74 -10.67 -8.57
CA GLU A 137 25.99 -9.92 -8.35
C GLU A 137 27.17 -10.84 -7.99
N THR A 138 26.93 -11.87 -7.17
CA THR A 138 27.96 -12.86 -6.84
C THR A 138 28.35 -13.74 -8.04
N ALA A 139 27.41 -14.07 -8.92
CA ALA A 139 27.67 -14.85 -10.13
C ALA A 139 28.49 -14.04 -11.15
N GLU A 140 28.15 -12.77 -11.37
CA GLU A 140 28.92 -11.87 -12.23
C GLU A 140 30.34 -11.64 -11.70
N SER A 141 30.54 -11.69 -10.38
CA SER A 141 31.86 -11.59 -9.76
C SER A 141 32.71 -12.87 -9.92
N HIS A 142 32.08 -14.03 -10.13
CA HIS A 142 32.76 -15.32 -10.25
C HIS A 142 33.20 -15.64 -11.69
N ASP A 143 32.54 -15.09 -12.71
CA ASP A 143 32.88 -15.27 -14.14
C ASP A 143 34.06 -14.39 -14.62
N VAL A 144 34.62 -13.53 -13.75
CA VAL A 144 35.71 -12.58 -14.09
C VAL A 144 37.10 -13.07 -13.62
N LEU A 145 37.22 -14.30 -13.09
CA LEU A 145 38.48 -14.88 -12.60
C LEU A 145 39.01 -16.05 -13.45
#